data_AF-A0A521HA24-F1
#
_entry.id   AF-A0A521HA24-F1
#
_cell.length_a   1.000
_cell.length_b   1.000
_cell.length_c   1.000
_cell.angle_alpha   90.00
_cell.angle_beta   90.00
_cell.angle_gamma   90.00
#
_symmetry.space_group_name_H-M   'P 1'
#
loop_
_entity.id
_entity.type
_entity.pdbx_description
1 polymer ?
#
loop_
_entity_poly.entity_id
_entity_poly.type
_entity_poly.pdbx_seq_one_letter_code
_entity_poly.pdbx_strand_id
1 'polypeptide(L)'
;MKTASPLVAEQIVHARLACVKHVPVVLQNPEIALAVLRATVQALAANYLNSRFFGSGYYLNQKQLNSKEMKNILLILVILFLASCKKEEFNPNLTKEFSIHASSNGANYDIKVALPENYNPEATQYSTIYLLDGEEIFSFVAEKSKKISSDLSVLNALVISISYGNDRVNDYTPSKASEGDGGAENFALFIKNDLIPRIESDFAADTSRRSRVILGHSFGGLFAAYAFTNHNSDFGNYIMLSPSIWYDNEIMLRLEQENRNTNKYNDQLVFMGIG
;
A
#
# COMPACT_ATOMS: atom_id res chain seq x y z
N MET A 1 -33.17 -19.86 37.48
CA MET A 1 -32.16 -19.34 38.45
C MET A 1 -30.81 -19.35 37.76
N LYS A 2 -30.05 -18.24 37.79
CA LYS A 2 -28.60 -18.09 37.51
C LYS A 2 -28.02 -18.84 36.28
N THR A 3 -27.92 -18.19 35.11
CA THR A 3 -26.78 -17.37 34.61
C THR A 3 -25.54 -18.18 34.19
N ALA A 4 -25.32 -18.27 32.88
CA ALA A 4 -24.05 -18.67 32.27
C ALA A 4 -23.22 -17.43 31.88
N SER A 5 -21.90 -17.59 31.78
CA SER A 5 -20.91 -16.51 31.55
C SER A 5 -20.84 -16.04 30.09
N PRO A 6 -20.45 -14.78 29.83
CA PRO A 6 -20.31 -14.24 28.48
C PRO A 6 -18.95 -14.61 27.86
N LEU A 7 -18.96 -15.57 26.95
CA LEU A 7 -17.97 -15.75 25.88
C LEU A 7 -18.71 -16.36 24.68
N VAL A 8 -18.25 -16.07 23.46
CA VAL A 8 -18.93 -16.37 22.19
C VAL A 8 -20.19 -15.49 21.93
N ALA A 9 -19.98 -14.17 21.84
CA ALA A 9 -20.95 -13.23 21.29
C ALA A 9 -20.31 -11.99 20.63
N GLU A 10 -19.10 -12.13 20.06
CA GLU A 10 -18.33 -11.02 19.47
C GLU A 10 -18.02 -11.24 17.97
N GLN A 11 -19.04 -11.67 17.24
CA GLN A 11 -19.14 -11.46 15.79
C GLN A 11 -20.57 -11.01 15.49
N ILE A 12 -20.72 -10.08 14.53
CA ILE A 12 -21.96 -9.33 14.21
C ILE A 12 -22.19 -8.09 15.11
N VAL A 13 -21.37 -7.03 14.97
CA VAL A 13 -21.84 -5.62 14.90
C VAL A 13 -20.89 -4.80 14.01
N HIS A 14 -21.43 -3.80 13.30
CA HIS A 14 -20.77 -2.74 12.50
C HIS A 14 -20.22 -3.12 11.10
N ALA A 15 -20.36 -2.28 10.07
CA ALA A 15 -21.41 -1.28 9.78
C ALA A 15 -21.43 -1.00 8.27
N ARG A 16 -22.62 -0.90 7.65
CA ARG A 16 -22.74 -0.23 6.33
C ARG A 16 -22.74 1.28 6.54
N LEU A 17 -22.03 2.04 5.71
CA LEU A 17 -22.32 3.47 5.49
C LEU A 17 -21.88 3.89 4.07
N ALA A 18 -22.48 4.97 3.57
CA ALA A 18 -22.39 5.37 2.17
C ALA A 18 -22.24 6.89 2.02
N CYS A 19 -21.69 7.30 0.87
CA CYS A 19 -21.90 8.58 0.19
C CYS A 19 -21.54 9.89 0.93
N VAL A 20 -20.52 10.61 0.41
CA VAL A 20 -20.43 12.08 0.51
C VAL A 20 -20.04 12.65 -0.86
N LYS A 21 -20.72 13.73 -1.28
CA LYS A 21 -20.40 14.55 -2.46
C LYS A 21 -19.68 15.84 -2.02
N HIS A 22 -18.81 16.35 -2.89
CA HIS A 22 -18.24 17.72 -2.91
C HIS A 22 -17.39 18.22 -1.73
N VAL A 23 -16.09 18.40 -1.99
CA VAL A 23 -15.21 19.50 -1.52
C VAL A 23 -14.24 19.83 -2.69
N PRO A 24 -13.84 21.09 -2.97
CA PRO A 24 -13.25 21.47 -4.26
C PRO A 24 -11.70 21.47 -4.36
N VAL A 25 -11.23 21.54 -5.61
CA VAL A 25 -9.90 21.94 -6.15
C VAL A 25 -9.28 23.12 -5.35
N VAL A 26 -7.98 23.31 -5.13
CA VAL A 26 -6.71 23.05 -5.87
C VAL A 26 -5.59 22.93 -4.79
N LEU A 27 -4.61 22.02 -4.79
CA LEU A 27 -3.36 21.93 -5.60
C LEU A 27 -2.63 20.63 -5.16
N GLN A 28 -1.69 20.05 -5.91
CA GLN A 28 -1.32 20.31 -7.31
C GLN A 28 -1.47 19.04 -8.19
N ASN A 29 -1.22 17.82 -7.67
CA ASN A 29 -1.87 16.61 -8.18
C ASN A 29 -2.26 15.57 -7.08
N PRO A 30 -2.96 15.97 -5.99
CA PRO A 30 -3.48 15.04 -5.00
C PRO A 30 -4.59 14.12 -5.55
N GLU A 31 -5.15 14.45 -6.72
CA GLU A 31 -6.12 13.60 -7.43
C GLU A 31 -5.52 12.25 -7.81
N ILE A 32 -4.27 12.17 -8.28
CA ILE A 32 -3.61 10.87 -8.52
C ILE A 32 -3.50 10.07 -7.21
N ALA A 33 -3.02 10.67 -6.12
CA ALA A 33 -2.91 9.98 -4.84
C ALA A 33 -4.27 9.48 -4.34
N LEU A 34 -5.31 10.33 -4.41
CA LEU A 34 -6.69 10.03 -4.02
C LEU A 34 -7.35 8.97 -4.91
N ALA A 35 -7.05 8.93 -6.21
CA ALA A 35 -7.61 7.93 -7.11
C ALA A 35 -6.82 6.62 -7.14
N VAL A 36 -5.48 6.63 -6.99
CA VAL A 36 -4.67 5.40 -6.83
C VAL A 36 -5.17 4.70 -5.58
N LEU A 37 -5.37 5.45 -4.52
CA LEU A 37 -6.07 5.03 -3.32
C LEU A 37 -7.47 4.45 -3.60
N ARG A 38 -8.36 5.14 -4.32
CA ARG A 38 -9.70 4.60 -4.66
C ARG A 38 -9.58 3.24 -5.36
N ALA A 39 -8.59 3.08 -6.25
CA ALA A 39 -8.34 1.83 -6.95
C ALA A 39 -7.75 0.74 -6.03
N THR A 40 -6.81 1.06 -5.14
CA THR A 40 -6.22 0.09 -4.20
C THR A 40 -7.24 -0.34 -3.14
N VAL A 41 -8.05 0.58 -2.60
CA VAL A 41 -9.18 0.24 -1.72
C VAL A 41 -10.22 -0.60 -2.47
N GLN A 42 -10.52 -0.29 -3.74
CA GLN A 42 -11.40 -1.14 -4.55
C GLN A 42 -10.82 -2.53 -4.84
N ALA A 43 -9.50 -2.69 -4.98
CA ALA A 43 -8.87 -3.99 -5.21
C ALA A 43 -8.76 -4.82 -3.93
N LEU A 44 -8.41 -4.20 -2.79
CA LEU A 44 -8.50 -4.83 -1.48
C LEU A 44 -9.95 -5.27 -1.20
N ALA A 45 -10.93 -4.40 -1.47
CA ALA A 45 -12.34 -4.73 -1.36
C ALA A 45 -12.81 -5.80 -2.38
N ALA A 46 -12.28 -5.83 -3.60
CA ALA A 46 -12.63 -6.86 -4.60
C ALA A 46 -12.09 -8.25 -4.19
N ASN A 47 -10.89 -8.32 -3.62
CA ASN A 47 -10.35 -9.53 -3.02
C ASN A 47 -11.17 -9.96 -1.78
N TYR A 48 -11.73 -9.02 -1.02
CA TYR A 48 -12.61 -9.31 0.12
C TYR A 48 -14.04 -9.73 -0.30
N LEU A 49 -14.57 -9.16 -1.40
CA LEU A 49 -15.97 -9.33 -1.83
C LEU A 49 -16.23 -10.60 -2.64
N ASN A 50 -15.20 -11.34 -3.06
CA ASN A 50 -15.36 -12.63 -3.74
C ASN A 50 -15.85 -13.78 -2.81
N SER A 51 -16.30 -13.46 -1.59
CA SER A 51 -16.81 -14.43 -0.60
C SER A 51 -18.19 -14.08 -0.02
N ARG A 52 -19.17 -13.64 -0.84
CA ARG A 52 -20.59 -13.53 -0.40
C ARG A 52 -21.62 -13.55 -1.55
N PHE A 53 -21.89 -14.75 -2.09
CA PHE A 53 -23.17 -15.07 -2.72
C PHE A 53 -23.97 -15.99 -1.79
N PHE A 54 -25.06 -15.49 -1.20
CA PHE A 54 -26.25 -16.29 -0.84
C PHE A 54 -27.43 -15.34 -0.58
N GLY A 55 -28.59 -15.60 -1.21
CA GLY A 55 -29.71 -14.65 -1.10
C GLY A 55 -30.96 -14.91 -1.95
N SER A 56 -31.25 -16.12 -2.41
CA SER A 56 -32.63 -16.50 -2.78
C SER A 56 -32.82 -18.02 -2.67
N GLY A 57 -33.94 -18.44 -2.10
CA GLY A 57 -34.18 -19.83 -1.73
C GLY A 57 -34.70 -20.68 -2.88
N TYR A 58 -33.99 -21.77 -3.19
CA TYR A 58 -34.55 -22.92 -3.90
C TYR A 58 -34.31 -24.17 -3.06
N TYR A 59 -35.40 -24.83 -2.65
CA TYR A 59 -35.35 -26.18 -2.07
C TYR A 59 -35.01 -27.18 -3.18
N LEU A 60 -33.72 -27.30 -3.49
CA LEU A 60 -33.21 -28.37 -4.36
C LEU A 60 -32.89 -29.60 -3.53
N ASN A 61 -33.27 -30.75 -4.09
CA ASN A 61 -33.16 -32.06 -3.48
C ASN A 61 -31.68 -32.36 -3.18
N GLN A 62 -31.30 -32.50 -1.91
CA GLN A 62 -29.92 -32.73 -1.47
C GLN A 62 -29.45 -34.15 -1.83
N LYS A 63 -29.04 -34.34 -3.08
CA LYS A 63 -28.27 -35.51 -3.48
C LYS A 63 -26.90 -35.40 -2.81
N GLN A 64 -26.65 -36.23 -1.79
CA GLN A 64 -25.33 -36.27 -1.13
C GLN A 64 -24.25 -36.60 -2.17
N LEU A 65 -23.37 -35.63 -2.42
CA LEU A 65 -22.20 -35.80 -3.26
C LEU A 65 -21.28 -36.84 -2.61
N ASN A 66 -20.90 -37.87 -3.37
CA ASN A 66 -20.03 -38.90 -2.83
C ASN A 66 -18.58 -38.39 -2.67
N SER A 67 -17.75 -39.09 -1.92
CA SER A 67 -16.37 -38.66 -1.61
C SER A 67 -15.47 -38.51 -2.84
N LYS A 68 -15.81 -39.15 -3.97
CA LYS A 68 -15.11 -39.00 -5.26
C LYS A 68 -15.57 -37.73 -6.00
N GLU A 69 -16.87 -37.44 -6.00
CA GLU A 69 -17.42 -36.19 -6.54
C GLU A 69 -16.90 -34.97 -5.75
N MET A 70 -16.88 -35.04 -4.41
CA MET A 70 -16.29 -34.01 -3.55
C MET A 70 -14.80 -33.79 -3.84
N LYS A 71 -14.01 -34.85 -4.01
CA LYS A 71 -12.59 -34.74 -4.42
C LYS A 71 -12.42 -34.14 -5.80
N ASN A 72 -13.28 -34.48 -6.76
CA ASN A 72 -13.23 -33.91 -8.11
C ASN A 72 -13.60 -32.42 -8.10
N ILE A 73 -14.61 -32.01 -7.32
CA ILE A 73 -14.99 -30.59 -7.14
C ILE A 73 -13.84 -29.83 -6.48
N LEU A 74 -13.24 -30.37 -5.41
CA LEU A 74 -12.09 -29.75 -4.74
C LEU A 74 -10.89 -29.62 -5.69
N LEU A 75 -10.60 -30.64 -6.51
CA LEU A 75 -9.54 -30.61 -7.51
C LEU A 75 -9.81 -29.56 -8.60
N ILE A 76 -11.06 -29.46 -9.08
CA ILE A 76 -11.47 -28.44 -10.06
C ILE A 76 -11.36 -27.04 -9.46
N LEU A 77 -11.76 -26.83 -8.20
CA LEU A 77 -11.61 -25.55 -7.50
C LEU A 77 -10.14 -25.16 -7.32
N VAL A 78 -9.26 -26.12 -6.96
CA VAL A 78 -7.81 -25.88 -6.89
C VAL A 78 -7.24 -25.54 -8.27
N ILE A 79 -7.63 -26.25 -9.34
CA ILE A 79 -7.20 -25.95 -10.72
C ILE A 79 -7.68 -24.56 -11.16
N LEU A 80 -8.93 -24.18 -10.85
CA LEU A 80 -9.48 -22.86 -11.16
C LEU A 80 -8.78 -21.74 -10.37
N PHE A 81 -8.43 -21.98 -9.10
CA PHE A 81 -7.69 -21.04 -8.28
C PHE A 81 -6.28 -20.80 -8.83
N LEU A 82 -5.57 -21.88 -9.21
CA LEU A 82 -4.24 -21.82 -9.83
C LEU A 82 -4.29 -21.17 -11.23
N ALA A 83 -5.34 -21.42 -12.02
CA ALA A 83 -5.52 -20.81 -13.34
C ALA A 83 -5.86 -19.32 -13.33
N SER A 84 -6.29 -18.77 -12.17
CA SER A 84 -6.62 -17.35 -12.01
C SER A 84 -5.42 -16.46 -11.70
N CYS A 85 -4.25 -17.03 -11.35
CA CYS A 85 -3.02 -16.28 -11.12
C CYS A 85 -2.31 -15.91 -12.43
N LYS A 86 -2.91 -15.01 -13.22
CA LYS A 86 -2.15 -14.21 -14.18
C LYS A 86 -1.61 -12.99 -13.44
N LYS A 87 -0.29 -12.94 -13.22
CA LYS A 87 0.36 -11.71 -12.75
C LYS A 87 0.13 -10.62 -13.79
N GLU A 88 -0.48 -9.51 -13.40
CA GLU A 88 -0.48 -8.32 -14.26
C GLU A 88 0.98 -7.88 -14.43
N GLU A 89 1.45 -7.71 -15.67
CA GLU A 89 2.78 -7.21 -15.99
C GLU A 89 2.64 -5.81 -16.59
N PHE A 90 3.23 -4.82 -15.92
CA PHE A 90 3.37 -3.48 -16.48
C PHE A 90 4.36 -3.48 -17.65
N ASN A 91 4.19 -2.57 -18.60
CA ASN A 91 4.98 -2.51 -19.85
C ASN A 91 6.50 -2.51 -19.58
N PRO A 92 7.25 -3.58 -19.95
CA PRO A 92 8.69 -3.69 -19.66
C PRO A 92 9.54 -2.56 -20.27
N ASN A 93 9.11 -1.97 -21.40
CA ASN A 93 9.83 -0.85 -22.02
C ASN A 93 9.76 0.44 -21.18
N LEU A 94 8.72 0.57 -20.35
CA LEU A 94 8.50 1.65 -19.39
C LEU A 94 8.94 1.28 -17.96
N THR A 95 9.55 0.11 -17.76
CA THR A 95 10.12 -0.30 -16.48
C THR A 95 11.63 -0.11 -16.52
N LYS A 96 12.20 0.48 -15.46
CA LYS A 96 13.65 0.45 -15.17
C LYS A 96 13.87 -0.30 -13.87
N GLU A 97 14.90 -1.14 -13.82
CA GLU A 97 15.23 -1.96 -12.66
C GLU A 97 16.70 -1.78 -12.31
N PHE A 98 17.00 -1.68 -11.02
CA PHE A 98 18.35 -1.60 -10.46
C PHE A 98 18.32 -2.00 -8.98
N SER A 99 19.49 -2.28 -8.40
CA SER A 99 19.63 -2.56 -6.97
C SER A 99 20.46 -1.45 -6.31
N ILE A 100 20.12 -1.06 -5.07
CA ILE A 100 20.92 -0.14 -4.26
C ILE A 100 21.43 -0.87 -3.01
N HIS A 101 22.74 -0.77 -2.76
CA HIS A 101 23.32 -1.15 -1.48
C HIS A 101 23.12 -0.02 -0.46
N ALA A 102 22.37 -0.30 0.61
CA ALA A 102 22.00 0.69 1.61
C ALA A 102 23.16 1.03 2.55
N SER A 103 23.46 2.32 2.69
CA SER A 103 24.54 2.80 3.56
C SER A 103 24.21 2.68 5.06
N SER A 104 22.93 2.59 5.42
CA SER A 104 22.43 2.54 6.80
C SER A 104 22.46 1.15 7.45
N ASN A 105 22.24 0.07 6.69
CA ASN A 105 22.16 -1.30 7.21
C ASN A 105 22.94 -2.36 6.40
N GLY A 106 23.54 -1.99 5.25
CA GLY A 106 24.27 -2.92 4.39
C GLY A 106 23.40 -3.95 3.66
N ALA A 107 22.06 -3.80 3.66
CA ALA A 107 21.18 -4.60 2.83
C ALA A 107 21.25 -4.13 1.36
N ASN A 108 20.80 -4.98 0.44
CA ASN A 108 20.56 -4.58 -0.95
C ASN A 108 19.05 -4.50 -1.18
N TYR A 109 18.60 -3.40 -1.77
CA TYR A 109 17.19 -3.15 -2.09
C TYR A 109 17.02 -3.14 -3.60
N ASP A 110 16.21 -4.06 -4.11
CA ASP A 110 15.84 -4.08 -5.52
C ASP A 110 14.71 -3.08 -5.79
N ILE A 111 14.94 -2.22 -6.79
CA ILE A 111 14.10 -1.08 -7.12
C ILE A 111 13.56 -1.24 -8.53
N LYS A 112 12.26 -1.01 -8.71
CA LYS A 112 11.63 -0.88 -10.04
C LYS A 112 10.95 0.46 -10.19
N VAL A 113 11.22 1.15 -11.30
CA VAL A 113 10.61 2.45 -11.62
C VAL A 113 9.71 2.30 -12.83
N ALA A 114 8.42 2.54 -12.66
CA ALA A 114 7.46 2.67 -13.76
C ALA A 114 7.48 4.11 -14.29
N LEU A 115 7.78 4.25 -15.56
CA LEU A 115 7.77 5.52 -16.29
C LEU A 115 6.37 5.82 -16.86
N PRO A 116 5.92 7.08 -16.85
CA PRO A 116 4.79 7.54 -17.66
C PRO A 116 4.95 7.20 -19.15
N GLU A 117 3.86 6.96 -19.88
CA GLU A 117 3.93 6.62 -21.32
C GLU A 117 4.56 7.73 -22.17
N ASN A 118 4.34 9.00 -21.76
CA ASN A 118 4.92 10.19 -22.37
C ASN A 118 6.08 10.75 -21.52
N TYR A 119 6.93 9.88 -20.97
CA TYR A 119 8.08 10.28 -20.16
C TYR A 119 9.10 11.08 -20.99
N ASN A 120 9.38 12.31 -20.54
CA ASN A 120 10.29 13.26 -21.17
C ASN A 120 11.04 14.06 -20.08
N PRO A 121 12.21 13.59 -19.63
CA PRO A 121 12.94 14.20 -18.52
C PRO A 121 13.48 15.60 -18.82
N GLU A 122 13.65 15.96 -20.09
CA GLU A 122 14.16 17.27 -20.52
C GLU A 122 13.10 18.39 -20.41
N ALA A 123 11.81 18.03 -20.34
CA ALA A 123 10.70 18.98 -20.42
C ALA A 123 9.86 19.09 -19.14
N THR A 124 9.91 18.08 -18.27
CA THR A 124 8.96 17.93 -17.16
C THR A 124 9.60 17.21 -15.98
N GLN A 125 9.33 17.68 -14.76
CA GLN A 125 9.62 16.94 -13.54
C GLN A 125 8.40 16.15 -13.08
N TYR A 126 8.63 14.97 -12.51
CA TYR A 126 7.57 14.02 -12.17
C TYR A 126 7.42 13.84 -10.66
N SER A 127 6.18 13.87 -10.16
CA SER A 127 5.86 13.40 -8.81
C SER A 127 6.18 11.91 -8.65
N THR A 128 6.43 11.47 -7.43
CA THR A 128 6.94 10.12 -7.14
C THR A 128 6.07 9.39 -6.12
N ILE A 129 5.74 8.13 -6.39
CA ILE A 129 5.07 7.22 -5.47
C ILE A 129 6.07 6.13 -5.06
N TYR A 130 6.61 6.26 -3.85
CA TYR A 130 7.45 5.25 -3.21
C TYR A 130 6.55 4.15 -2.65
N LEU A 131 6.58 3.00 -3.29
CA LEU A 131 5.70 1.86 -3.07
C LEU A 131 6.43 0.78 -2.27
N LEU A 132 5.99 0.59 -1.04
CA LEU A 132 6.39 -0.52 -0.17
C LEU A 132 5.70 -1.80 -0.62
N ASP A 133 6.28 -2.97 -0.34
CA ASP A 133 5.83 -4.27 -0.84
C ASP A 133 5.75 -4.36 -2.38
N GLY A 134 6.65 -3.65 -3.07
CA GLY A 134 6.54 -3.41 -4.50
C GLY A 134 6.67 -4.67 -5.38
N GLU A 135 7.38 -5.71 -4.95
CA GLU A 135 7.53 -6.97 -5.69
C GLU A 135 6.18 -7.69 -5.94
N GLU A 136 5.22 -7.50 -5.04
CA GLU A 136 3.87 -8.08 -5.10
C GLU A 136 2.91 -7.20 -5.92
N ILE A 137 2.94 -5.87 -5.71
CA ILE A 137 1.89 -4.95 -6.20
C ILE A 137 2.34 -3.88 -7.21
N PHE A 138 3.62 -3.85 -7.62
CA PHE A 138 4.15 -2.86 -8.58
C PHE A 138 3.31 -2.70 -9.84
N SER A 139 3.07 -3.77 -10.60
CA SER A 139 2.34 -3.68 -11.87
C SER A 139 0.93 -3.14 -11.70
N PHE A 140 0.25 -3.57 -10.64
CA PHE A 140 -1.10 -3.12 -10.32
C PHE A 140 -1.09 -1.61 -10.05
N VAL A 141 -0.21 -1.13 -9.17
CA VAL A 141 -0.13 0.31 -8.83
C VAL A 141 0.30 1.15 -10.04
N ALA A 142 1.23 0.66 -10.86
CA ALA A 142 1.69 1.32 -12.08
C ALA A 142 0.56 1.46 -13.12
N GLU A 143 -0.16 0.37 -13.45
CA GLU A 143 -1.31 0.42 -14.37
C GLU A 143 -2.48 1.26 -13.81
N LYS A 144 -2.73 1.24 -12.49
CA LYS A 144 -3.73 2.14 -11.90
C LYS A 144 -3.30 3.60 -12.02
N SER A 145 -2.08 3.97 -11.61
CA SER A 145 -1.58 5.34 -11.70
C SER A 145 -1.66 5.86 -13.14
N LYS A 146 -1.21 5.05 -14.11
CA LYS A 146 -1.36 5.32 -15.55
C LYS A 146 -2.83 5.56 -15.93
N LYS A 147 -3.73 4.61 -15.64
CA LYS A 147 -5.15 4.76 -15.98
C LYS A 147 -5.75 6.03 -15.39
N ILE A 148 -5.48 6.30 -14.12
CA ILE A 148 -5.99 7.46 -13.40
C ILE A 148 -5.51 8.77 -14.00
N SER A 149 -4.21 8.85 -14.33
CA SER A 149 -3.65 10.04 -14.96
C SER A 149 -4.29 10.34 -16.32
N SER A 150 -4.60 9.28 -17.10
CA SER A 150 -5.35 9.37 -18.36
C SER A 150 -6.81 9.78 -18.15
N ASP A 151 -7.55 9.09 -17.27
CA ASP A 151 -8.96 9.34 -16.96
C ASP A 151 -9.19 10.80 -16.46
N LEU A 152 -8.19 11.39 -15.80
CA LEU A 152 -8.22 12.76 -15.26
C LEU A 152 -7.53 13.81 -16.16
N SER A 153 -6.89 13.41 -17.27
CA SER A 153 -6.07 14.28 -18.13
C SER A 153 -4.96 15.04 -17.39
N VAL A 154 -4.26 14.38 -16.46
CA VAL A 154 -3.16 14.95 -15.66
C VAL A 154 -1.84 14.21 -15.88
N LEU A 155 -0.72 14.85 -15.54
CA LEU A 155 0.60 14.24 -15.60
C LEU A 155 0.69 13.04 -14.63
N ASN A 156 1.05 11.86 -15.14
CA ASN A 156 1.26 10.66 -14.33
C ASN A 156 2.52 10.78 -13.43
N ALA A 157 2.52 10.08 -12.31
CA ALA A 157 3.67 9.96 -11.42
C ALA A 157 4.63 8.83 -11.86
N LEU A 158 5.88 8.92 -11.41
CA LEU A 158 6.78 7.78 -11.32
C LEU A 158 6.30 6.86 -10.18
N VAL A 159 6.22 5.54 -10.41
CA VAL A 159 5.98 4.57 -9.33
C VAL A 159 7.28 3.81 -9.06
N ILE A 160 7.81 3.97 -7.85
CA ILE A 160 9.08 3.40 -7.39
C ILE A 160 8.77 2.25 -6.43
N SER A 161 8.76 1.03 -6.94
CA SER A 161 8.76 -0.21 -6.16
C SER A 161 10.03 -0.28 -5.31
N ILE A 162 9.87 -0.48 -4.01
CA ILE A 162 10.93 -0.83 -3.07
C ILE A 162 10.63 -2.26 -2.60
N SER A 163 11.40 -3.24 -3.07
CA SER A 163 11.39 -4.59 -2.50
C SER A 163 11.94 -4.56 -1.07
N TYR A 164 11.65 -5.57 -0.26
CA TYR A 164 12.31 -5.70 1.05
C TYR A 164 13.80 -5.99 0.90
N GLY A 165 14.61 -5.57 1.87
CA GLY A 165 16.06 -5.83 1.89
C GLY A 165 16.36 -7.24 2.39
N ASN A 166 16.82 -7.34 3.64
CA ASN A 166 17.08 -8.63 4.28
C ASN A 166 15.83 -9.21 4.97
N ASP A 167 15.02 -8.36 5.61
CA ASP A 167 13.78 -8.76 6.27
C ASP A 167 12.77 -7.59 6.27
N ARG A 168 11.62 -7.83 5.64
CA ARG A 168 10.47 -6.93 5.59
C ARG A 168 10.01 -6.49 6.98
N VAL A 169 9.96 -7.40 7.96
CA VAL A 169 9.37 -7.09 9.26
C VAL A 169 10.33 -6.22 10.07
N ASN A 170 11.61 -6.55 10.09
CA ASN A 170 12.64 -5.65 10.60
C ASN A 170 12.59 -4.26 9.93
N ASP A 171 12.63 -4.19 8.60
CA ASP A 171 12.69 -2.91 7.87
C ASP A 171 11.48 -2.00 8.13
N TYR A 172 10.31 -2.57 8.46
CA TYR A 172 9.07 -1.80 8.63
C TYR A 172 8.63 -1.59 10.09
N THR A 173 9.34 -2.15 11.08
CA THR A 173 8.97 -2.03 12.50
C THR A 173 9.78 -0.94 13.23
N PRO A 174 9.13 -0.06 14.01
CA PRO A 174 9.78 1.11 14.63
C PRO A 174 10.54 0.83 15.93
N SER A 175 10.34 -0.35 16.52
CA SER A 175 10.92 -0.80 17.79
C SER A 175 11.03 -2.31 17.81
N LYS A 176 11.82 -2.86 18.73
CA LYS A 176 11.91 -4.30 18.97
C LYS A 176 10.71 -4.77 19.81
N ALA A 177 9.89 -5.66 19.26
CA ALA A 177 8.75 -6.28 19.93
C ALA A 177 8.67 -7.78 19.60
N SER A 178 7.50 -8.41 19.78
CA SER A 178 7.30 -9.84 19.57
C SER A 178 7.43 -10.31 18.11
N GLU A 179 7.29 -9.40 17.14
CA GLU A 179 7.20 -9.72 15.72
C GLU A 179 8.33 -9.11 14.87
N GLY A 180 9.03 -8.09 15.37
CA GLY A 180 10.06 -7.36 14.62
C GLY A 180 11.13 -6.78 15.51
N ASP A 181 12.29 -6.48 14.92
CA ASP A 181 13.52 -6.10 15.62
C ASP A 181 13.79 -4.58 15.68
N GLY A 182 12.99 -3.75 15.02
CA GLY A 182 13.10 -2.28 15.11
C GLY A 182 14.00 -1.63 14.06
N GLY A 183 13.97 -2.11 12.82
CA GLY A 183 14.83 -1.63 11.72
C GLY A 183 14.36 -0.37 10.98
N ALA A 184 13.18 0.16 11.28
CA ALA A 184 12.58 1.26 10.51
C ALA A 184 13.44 2.53 10.40
N GLU A 185 14.22 2.90 11.42
CA GLU A 185 15.12 4.06 11.31
C GLU A 185 16.17 3.85 10.21
N ASN A 186 16.78 2.66 10.15
CA ASN A 186 17.77 2.35 9.12
C ASN A 186 17.14 2.30 7.72
N PHE A 187 15.94 1.75 7.59
CA PHE A 187 15.23 1.72 6.32
C PHE A 187 14.78 3.12 5.87
N ALA A 188 14.35 3.98 6.78
CA ALA A 188 14.09 5.39 6.50
C ALA A 188 15.36 6.15 6.06
N LEU A 189 16.49 5.92 6.73
CA LEU A 189 17.78 6.49 6.34
C LEU A 189 18.25 6.00 4.97
N PHE A 190 18.01 4.73 4.61
CA PHE A 190 18.25 4.22 3.26
C PHE A 190 17.41 4.99 2.23
N ILE A 191 16.10 5.13 2.48
CA ILE A 191 15.22 5.84 1.53
C ILE A 191 15.66 7.30 1.38
N LYS A 192 15.98 7.97 2.49
CA LYS A 192 16.38 9.38 2.55
C LYS A 192 17.72 9.66 1.87
N ASN A 193 18.75 8.86 2.18
CA ASN A 193 20.13 9.17 1.83
C ASN A 193 20.60 8.49 0.54
N ASP A 194 20.04 7.31 0.23
CA ASP A 194 20.48 6.50 -0.92
C ASP A 194 19.42 6.52 -2.06
N LEU A 195 18.15 6.23 -1.74
CA LEU A 195 17.11 6.07 -2.78
C LEU A 195 16.57 7.38 -3.36
N ILE A 196 16.09 8.31 -2.51
CA ILE A 196 15.51 9.58 -2.96
C ILE A 196 16.49 10.37 -3.86
N PRO A 197 17.77 10.57 -3.47
CA PRO A 197 18.73 11.26 -4.33
C PRO A 197 18.98 10.55 -5.66
N ARG A 198 18.94 9.21 -5.67
CA ARG A 198 19.11 8.42 -6.89
C ARG A 198 17.93 8.56 -7.84
N ILE A 199 16.70 8.56 -7.32
CA ILE A 199 15.48 8.79 -8.12
C ILE A 199 15.46 10.22 -8.69
N GLU A 200 15.87 11.22 -7.90
CA GLU A 200 15.91 12.62 -8.32
C GLU A 200 16.99 12.91 -9.37
N SER A 201 18.15 12.28 -9.25
CA SER A 201 19.23 12.33 -10.25
C SER A 201 18.81 11.70 -11.59
N ASP A 202 18.33 10.46 -11.57
CA ASP A 202 18.28 9.63 -12.78
C ASP A 202 16.93 9.70 -13.52
N PHE A 203 15.86 10.17 -12.86
CA PHE A 203 14.48 10.06 -13.37
C PHE A 203 13.73 11.40 -13.51
N ALA A 204 14.42 12.53 -13.43
CA ALA A 204 13.81 13.87 -13.43
C ALA A 204 12.64 13.98 -12.42
N ALA A 205 12.79 13.38 -11.24
CA ALA A 205 11.77 13.52 -10.20
C ALA A 205 11.74 14.95 -9.65
N ASP A 206 10.55 15.42 -9.30
CA ASP A 206 10.35 16.68 -8.60
C ASP A 206 10.93 16.54 -7.18
N THR A 207 11.91 17.38 -6.84
CA THR A 207 12.67 17.29 -5.58
C THR A 207 11.96 17.90 -4.38
N SER A 208 10.76 18.45 -4.55
CA SER A 208 9.99 19.04 -3.47
C SER A 208 9.35 17.94 -2.60
N ARG A 209 9.40 18.10 -1.28
CA ARG A 209 8.70 17.22 -0.33
C ARG A 209 7.25 16.91 -0.76
N ARG A 210 6.51 17.92 -1.26
CA ARG A 210 5.10 17.81 -1.66
C ARG A 210 4.84 16.95 -2.90
N SER A 211 5.83 16.67 -3.73
CA SER A 211 5.72 15.77 -4.89
C SER A 211 5.85 14.29 -4.50
N ARG A 212 6.45 14.01 -3.34
CA ARG A 212 6.74 12.66 -2.86
C ARG A 212 5.56 12.08 -2.09
N VAL A 213 5.16 10.87 -2.46
CA VAL A 213 4.14 10.05 -1.82
C VAL A 213 4.80 8.77 -1.33
N ILE A 214 4.50 8.32 -0.11
CA ILE A 214 4.80 6.95 0.35
C ILE A 214 3.50 6.15 0.49
N LEU A 215 3.49 4.92 -0.01
CA LEU A 215 2.34 4.01 0.00
C LEU A 215 2.75 2.67 0.60
N GLY A 216 2.03 2.21 1.63
CA GLY A 216 2.24 0.88 2.20
C GLY A 216 1.01 0.25 2.83
N HIS A 217 1.05 -1.08 2.97
CA HIS A 217 -0.03 -1.90 3.53
C HIS A 217 0.43 -2.72 4.74
N SER A 218 -0.43 -2.87 5.76
CA SER A 218 -0.11 -3.59 7.00
C SER A 218 1.17 -3.04 7.66
N PHE A 219 2.27 -3.80 7.78
CA PHE A 219 3.56 -3.27 8.23
C PHE A 219 4.12 -2.18 7.30
N GLY A 220 3.90 -2.23 5.99
CA GLY A 220 4.24 -1.09 5.11
C GLY A 220 3.42 0.16 5.47
N GLY A 221 2.18 -0.02 5.93
CA GLY A 221 1.35 1.07 6.46
C GLY A 221 1.86 1.59 7.81
N LEU A 222 2.38 0.69 8.67
CA LEU A 222 3.07 1.05 9.92
C LEU A 222 4.34 1.85 9.63
N PHE A 223 5.16 1.44 8.67
CA PHE A 223 6.34 2.18 8.23
C PHE A 223 5.98 3.52 7.60
N ALA A 224 4.92 3.61 6.79
CA ALA A 224 4.43 4.87 6.27
C ALA A 224 3.97 5.82 7.39
N ALA A 225 3.38 5.29 8.47
CA ALA A 225 3.10 6.06 9.68
C ALA A 225 4.37 6.51 10.41
N TYR A 226 5.40 5.66 10.47
CA TYR A 226 6.72 6.01 11.02
C TYR A 226 7.42 7.10 10.22
N ALA A 227 7.41 7.02 8.89
CA ALA A 227 7.90 8.08 8.02
C ALA A 227 7.10 9.38 8.18
N PHE A 228 5.81 9.31 8.52
CA PHE A 228 5.00 10.48 8.83
C PHE A 228 5.36 11.11 10.19
N THR A 229 5.64 10.31 11.22
CA THR A 229 5.93 10.82 12.58
C THR A 229 7.38 11.23 12.76
N ASN A 230 8.33 10.42 12.31
CA ASN A 230 9.76 10.57 12.60
C ASN A 230 10.54 11.23 11.45
N HIS A 231 10.17 10.96 10.20
CA HIS A 231 10.84 11.47 8.99
C HIS A 231 9.94 12.41 8.17
N ASN A 232 9.17 13.24 8.87
CA ASN A 232 8.12 14.07 8.27
C ASN A 232 8.64 15.03 7.18
N SER A 233 9.93 15.36 7.16
CA SER A 233 10.58 16.19 6.15
C SER A 233 10.63 15.55 4.75
N ASP A 234 10.55 14.22 4.66
CA ASP A 234 11.01 13.50 3.47
C ASP A 234 9.88 13.27 2.47
N PHE A 235 8.64 13.13 2.95
CA PHE A 235 7.43 12.96 2.15
C PHE A 235 6.39 14.01 2.49
N GLY A 236 5.62 14.45 1.49
CA GLY A 236 4.49 15.36 1.67
C GLY A 236 3.15 14.64 1.68
N ASN A 237 3.11 13.37 1.24
CA ASN A 237 1.87 12.62 1.11
C ASN A 237 2.08 11.18 1.59
N TYR A 238 1.11 10.66 2.32
CA TYR A 238 1.18 9.35 2.97
C TYR A 238 -0.11 8.58 2.71
N ILE A 239 0.00 7.37 2.17
CA ILE A 239 -1.12 6.45 1.92
C ILE A 239 -0.88 5.19 2.77
N MET A 240 -1.54 5.15 3.92
CA MET A 240 -1.43 4.08 4.92
C MET A 240 -2.64 3.15 4.80
N LEU A 241 -2.45 1.92 4.33
CA LEU A 241 -3.55 0.97 4.08
C LEU A 241 -3.56 -0.13 5.14
N SER A 242 -4.61 -0.17 5.96
CA SER A 242 -4.74 -1.02 7.15
C SER A 242 -3.43 -1.08 7.96
N PRO A 243 -2.86 0.08 8.35
CA PRO A 243 -1.57 0.12 9.04
C PRO A 243 -1.63 -0.69 10.34
N SER A 244 -0.57 -1.45 10.63
CA SER A 244 -0.46 -2.27 11.85
C SER A 244 -0.22 -1.43 13.12
N ILE A 245 -1.08 -0.43 13.38
CA ILE A 245 -0.96 0.54 14.50
C ILE A 245 -0.93 -0.14 15.87
N TRP A 246 -1.51 -1.35 15.99
CA TRP A 246 -1.48 -2.18 17.20
C TRP A 246 -0.08 -2.66 17.61
N TYR A 247 0.93 -2.55 16.72
CA TYR A 247 2.31 -2.96 16.99
C TYR A 247 2.90 -2.27 18.23
N ASP A 248 3.69 -3.01 19.01
CA ASP A 248 4.37 -2.59 20.25
C ASP A 248 3.51 -1.67 21.14
N ASN A 249 2.34 -2.18 21.54
CA ASN A 249 1.41 -1.47 22.43
C ASN A 249 1.04 -0.07 21.91
N GLU A 250 0.75 0.02 20.62
CA GLU A 250 0.36 1.26 19.93
C GLU A 250 1.46 2.33 19.92
N ILE A 251 2.75 1.92 19.78
CA ILE A 251 3.91 2.82 19.77
C ILE A 251 3.74 4.03 18.83
N MET A 252 3.04 3.86 17.70
CA MET A 252 2.81 4.95 16.75
C MET A 252 2.00 6.12 17.33
N LEU A 253 1.08 5.86 18.26
CA LEU A 253 0.31 6.92 18.91
C LEU A 253 1.20 7.75 19.84
N ARG A 254 2.16 7.11 20.51
CA ARG A 254 3.19 7.78 21.33
C ARG A 254 4.16 8.59 20.44
N LEU A 255 4.69 8.00 19.37
CA LEU A 255 5.60 8.68 18.43
C LEU A 255 4.93 9.86 17.72
N GLU A 256 3.63 9.76 17.40
CA GLU A 256 2.86 10.89 16.90
C GLU A 256 2.76 11.99 17.97
N GLN A 257 2.38 11.65 19.20
CA GLN A 257 2.21 12.63 20.27
C GLN A 257 3.51 13.40 20.56
N GLU A 258 4.65 12.71 20.55
CA GLU A 258 5.98 13.28 20.75
C GLU A 258 6.36 14.25 19.62
N ASN A 259 6.13 13.88 18.35
CA ASN A 259 6.57 14.65 17.19
C ASN A 259 5.52 15.65 16.64
N ARG A 260 4.27 15.59 17.13
CA ARG A 260 3.12 16.40 16.66
C ARG A 260 3.43 17.89 16.56
N ASN A 261 4.16 18.46 17.52
CA ASN A 261 4.46 19.89 17.53
C ASN A 261 5.37 20.33 16.37
N THR A 262 6.25 19.44 15.91
CA THR A 262 7.12 19.63 14.74
C THR A 262 6.34 19.44 13.44
N ASN A 263 5.48 18.42 13.38
CA ASN A 263 4.85 17.98 12.13
C ASN A 263 3.56 18.71 11.76
N LYS A 264 2.83 19.28 12.74
CA LYS A 264 1.48 19.86 12.56
C LYS A 264 1.40 21.10 11.67
N TYR A 265 2.53 21.72 11.33
CA TYR A 265 2.58 22.94 10.50
C TYR A 265 2.98 22.68 9.04
N ASN A 266 3.26 21.43 8.67
CA ASN A 266 3.64 21.08 7.31
C ASN A 266 2.39 20.78 6.47
N ASP A 267 2.27 21.42 5.29
CA ASP A 267 1.29 21.04 4.27
C ASP A 267 1.50 19.58 3.88
N GLN A 268 0.52 18.72 4.14
CA GLN A 268 0.64 17.28 3.88
C GLN A 268 -0.71 16.59 3.72
N LEU A 269 -0.76 15.59 2.84
CA LEU A 269 -1.89 14.67 2.71
C LEU A 269 -1.59 13.41 3.52
N VAL A 270 -2.41 13.12 4.53
CA VAL A 270 -2.41 11.80 5.18
C VAL A 270 -3.73 11.12 4.85
N PHE A 271 -3.66 10.02 4.13
CA PHE A 271 -4.78 9.10 4.01
C PHE A 271 -4.51 7.82 4.81
N MET A 272 -5.49 7.44 5.62
CA MET A 272 -5.49 6.16 6.33
C MET A 272 -6.74 5.36 5.94
N GLY A 273 -6.51 4.21 5.31
CA GLY A 273 -7.54 3.21 5.04
C GLY A 273 -7.61 2.24 6.20
N ILE A 274 -8.81 1.99 6.71
CA ILE A 274 -9.06 1.00 7.76
C ILE A 274 -10.10 0.02 7.19
N GLY A 275 -9.85 -1.28 7.33
CA GLY A 275 -10.67 -2.37 6.80
C GLY A 275 -10.84 -3.50 7.81
#